data_AF-A0A438HR90-F1
#
_entry.id   AF-A0A438HR90-F1
#
_cell.length_a   1.000
_cell.length_b   1.000
_cell.length_c   1.000
_cell.angle_alpha   90.00
_cell.angle_beta   90.00
_cell.angle_gamma   90.00
#
_symmetry.space_group_name_H-M   'P 1'
#
loop_
_entity.id
_entity.type
_entity.pdbx_description
1 polymer ?
#
loop_
_entity_poly.entity_id
_entity_poly.type
_entity_poly.pdbx_seq_one_letter_code
_entity_poly.pdbx_strand_id
1 'polypeptide(L)'
;MGPVGGSPLETALKGDLVKDGDRNTGFFHRMASAHRRNNAMDRIKVNGEWLVEEQEVREGVVNSFQQLLSEDMGWQADIGSIQVGCISQQEAESLETPFAEMRFTRLDGDEWG
;
A
#
# COMPACT_ATOMS: atom_id res chain seq x y z
N MET A 1 15.82 -47.68 -13.38
CA MET A 1 15.14 -46.47 -12.86
C MET A 1 15.42 -46.41 -11.37
N GLY A 2 16.45 -45.66 -10.96
CA GLY A 2 16.74 -45.46 -9.54
C GLY A 2 15.83 -44.36 -8.96
N PRO A 3 15.55 -44.36 -7.65
CA PRO A 3 14.88 -43.23 -7.02
C PRO A 3 15.84 -42.04 -7.04
N VAL A 4 15.44 -40.96 -7.71
CA VAL A 4 16.10 -39.65 -7.59
C VAL A 4 15.79 -39.16 -6.19
N GLY A 5 16.62 -39.58 -5.22
CA GLY A 5 16.60 -39.03 -3.88
C GLY A 5 17.05 -37.58 -3.96
N GLY A 6 16.14 -36.66 -3.65
CA GLY A 6 16.47 -35.25 -3.46
C GLY A 6 17.69 -35.12 -2.56
N SER A 7 18.58 -34.18 -2.91
CA SER A 7 19.84 -34.05 -2.18
C SER A 7 19.58 -33.71 -0.70
N PRO A 8 20.40 -34.17 0.25
CA PRO A 8 20.26 -33.83 1.67
C PRO A 8 20.21 -32.31 1.94
N LEU A 9 20.68 -31.50 0.99
CA LEU A 9 20.73 -30.04 1.05
C LEU A 9 19.37 -29.38 0.74
N GLU A 10 18.50 -30.01 -0.07
CA GLU A 10 17.16 -29.47 -0.37
C GLU A 10 16.19 -29.62 0.80
N THR A 11 16.31 -30.68 1.57
CA THR A 11 15.49 -30.91 2.78
C THR A 11 15.90 -30.00 3.92
N ALA A 12 17.18 -29.63 4.01
CA ALA A 12 17.70 -28.74 5.04
C ALA A 12 17.24 -27.28 4.86
N LEU A 13 17.00 -26.83 3.63
CA LEU A 13 16.53 -25.46 3.38
C LEU A 13 15.01 -25.28 3.56
N LYS A 14 14.24 -26.37 3.54
CA LYS A 14 12.77 -26.31 3.63
C LYS A 14 12.20 -26.64 5.02
N GLY A 15 12.98 -27.31 5.88
CA GLY A 15 12.60 -27.63 7.25
C GLY A 15 12.76 -26.48 8.26
N ASP A 16 13.61 -25.51 7.93
CA ASP A 16 13.97 -24.39 8.81
C ASP A 16 13.26 -23.08 8.42
N LEU A 17 12.09 -23.17 7.76
CA LEU A 17 11.17 -22.05 7.62
C LEU A 17 10.44 -21.83 8.97
N VAL A 18 11.24 -21.39 9.95
CA VAL A 18 10.92 -20.37 10.96
C VAL A 18 9.50 -20.46 11.52
N LYS A 19 9.30 -21.37 12.48
CA LYS A 19 8.13 -21.31 13.38
C LYS A 19 8.25 -20.22 14.46
N ASP A 20 9.47 -19.71 14.69
CA ASP A 20 9.78 -18.78 15.79
C ASP A 20 10.10 -17.33 15.37
N GLY A 21 10.00 -17.01 14.07
CA GLY A 21 10.53 -15.75 13.54
C GLY A 21 12.06 -15.74 13.54
N ASP A 22 12.68 -15.22 12.48
CA ASP A 22 14.11 -14.90 12.50
C ASP A 22 14.36 -13.62 13.35
N ARG A 23 15.62 -13.22 13.53
CA ARG A 23 15.94 -11.98 14.27
C ARG A 23 15.24 -10.73 13.69
N ASN A 24 14.90 -10.78 12.40
CA ASN A 24 14.24 -9.70 11.68
C ASN A 24 12.75 -9.59 12.06
N THR A 25 12.10 -10.72 12.31
CA THR A 25 10.70 -10.81 12.73
C THR A 25 10.45 -10.03 14.02
N GLY A 26 11.32 -10.16 15.02
CA GLY A 26 11.23 -9.40 16.27
C GLY A 26 11.38 -7.88 16.11
N PHE A 27 12.17 -7.42 15.14
CA PHE A 27 12.33 -6.00 14.82
C PHE A 27 11.04 -5.43 14.21
N PHE A 28 10.51 -6.08 13.18
CA PHE A 28 9.28 -5.63 12.54
C PHE A 28 8.04 -5.73 13.44
N HIS A 29 7.96 -6.73 14.32
CA HIS A 29 6.89 -6.79 15.32
C HIS A 29 6.93 -5.62 16.30
N ARG A 30 8.12 -5.24 16.79
CA ARG A 30 8.27 -4.06 17.67
C ARG A 30 7.91 -2.78 16.94
N MET A 31 8.34 -2.64 15.69
CA MET A 31 8.03 -1.50 14.83
C MET A 31 6.52 -1.40 14.59
N ALA A 32 5.85 -2.48 14.16
CA ALA A 32 4.41 -2.52 13.96
C ALA A 32 3.64 -2.24 15.27
N SER A 33 4.12 -2.74 16.41
CA SER A 33 3.49 -2.48 17.72
C SER A 33 3.71 -1.05 18.20
N ALA A 34 4.87 -0.44 17.90
CA ALA A 34 5.10 0.98 18.17
C ALA A 34 4.20 1.86 17.29
N HIS A 35 4.10 1.55 15.99
CA HIS A 35 3.15 2.24 15.11
C HIS A 35 1.72 2.08 15.57
N ARG A 36 1.28 0.87 15.96
CA ARG A 36 -0.07 0.66 16.48
C ARG A 36 -0.37 1.51 17.71
N ARG A 37 0.56 1.59 18.66
CA ARG A 37 0.42 2.42 19.87
C ARG A 37 0.40 3.91 19.52
N ASN A 38 1.25 4.35 18.59
CA ASN A 38 1.34 5.75 18.20
C ASN A 38 0.20 6.20 17.28
N ASN A 39 -0.42 5.26 16.55
CA ASN A 39 -1.53 5.53 15.64
C ASN A 39 -2.90 5.36 16.32
N ALA A 40 -2.94 5.08 17.62
CA ALA A 40 -4.17 5.10 18.39
C ALA A 40 -4.63 6.55 18.58
N MET A 41 -5.79 6.89 18.03
CA MET A 41 -6.41 8.20 18.21
C MET A 41 -7.49 8.10 19.30
N ASP A 42 -7.08 8.23 20.55
CA ASP A 42 -7.98 8.07 21.72
C ASP A 42 -8.99 9.21 21.89
N ARG A 43 -8.71 10.38 21.30
CA ARG A 43 -9.59 11.55 21.36
C ARG A 43 -9.32 12.52 20.22
N ILE A 44 -10.34 13.26 19.82
CA ILE A 44 -10.25 14.34 18.84
C ILE A 44 -10.95 15.59 19.37
N LYS A 45 -10.58 16.77 18.85
CA LYS A 45 -11.22 18.04 19.18
C LYS A 45 -12.03 18.53 18.00
N VAL A 46 -13.36 18.61 18.15
CA VAL A 46 -14.28 19.08 17.11
C VAL A 46 -15.06 20.25 17.69
N ASN A 47 -15.10 21.39 16.97
CA ASN A 47 -15.83 22.60 17.40
C ASN A 47 -15.52 23.11 18.82
N GLY A 48 -14.32 22.83 19.35
CA GLY A 48 -13.93 23.24 20.69
C GLY A 48 -14.10 22.17 21.77
N GLU A 49 -14.83 21.10 21.50
CA GLU A 49 -15.13 20.00 22.43
C GLU A 49 -14.27 18.78 22.17
N TRP A 50 -13.92 18.05 23.23
CA TRP A 50 -13.15 16.80 23.13
C TRP A 50 -14.10 15.61 23.04
N LEU A 51 -13.99 14.86 21.95
CA LEU A 51 -14.66 13.57 21.76
C LEU A 51 -13.69 12.46 22.18
N VAL A 52 -14.17 11.50 22.97
CA VAL A 52 -13.36 10.42 23.57
C VAL A 52 -13.99 9.04 23.34
N GLU A 53 -15.31 8.98 23.12
CA GLU A 53 -15.97 7.74 22.78
C GLU A 53 -15.55 7.32 21.35
N GLU A 54 -15.27 6.02 21.16
CA GLU A 54 -14.63 5.50 19.94
C GLU A 54 -15.49 5.79 18.70
N GLN A 55 -16.80 5.63 18.79
CA GLN A 55 -17.73 5.92 17.70
C GLN A 55 -17.78 7.44 17.42
N GLU A 56 -17.85 8.30 18.43
CA GLU A 56 -17.80 9.76 18.28
C GLU A 56 -16.48 10.23 17.65
N VAL A 57 -15.35 9.64 18.03
CA VAL A 57 -14.04 9.92 17.44
C VAL A 57 -14.04 9.53 15.95
N ARG A 58 -14.51 8.33 15.62
CA ARG A 58 -14.61 7.88 14.22
C ARG A 58 -15.52 8.78 13.40
N GLU A 59 -16.71 9.09 13.89
CA GLU A 59 -17.68 9.95 13.20
C GLU A 59 -17.16 11.38 13.04
N GLY A 60 -16.53 11.94 14.08
CA GLY A 60 -15.93 13.27 14.01
C GLY A 60 -14.80 13.35 12.99
N VAL A 61 -13.96 12.31 12.85
CA VAL A 61 -12.95 12.24 11.77
C VAL A 61 -13.63 12.22 10.40
N VAL A 62 -14.57 11.30 10.17
CA VAL A 62 -15.27 11.17 8.88
C VAL A 62 -15.95 12.47 8.48
N ASN A 63 -16.70 13.08 9.38
CA ASN A 63 -17.41 14.33 9.12
C ASN A 63 -16.45 15.49 8.84
N SER A 64 -15.33 15.58 9.56
CA SER A 64 -14.33 16.63 9.32
C SER A 64 -13.74 16.53 7.91
N PHE A 65 -13.34 15.32 7.50
CA PHE A 65 -12.81 15.09 6.16
C PHE A 65 -13.87 15.25 5.07
N GLN A 66 -15.11 14.82 5.32
CA GLN A 66 -16.20 15.09 4.40
C GLN A 66 -16.38 16.58 4.19
N GLN A 67 -16.41 17.40 5.24
CA GLN A 67 -16.53 18.85 5.09
C GLN A 67 -15.33 19.45 4.34
N LEU A 68 -14.11 19.07 4.72
CA LEU A 68 -12.86 19.52 4.07
C LEU A 68 -12.82 19.18 2.58
N LEU A 69 -13.33 18.00 2.20
CA LEU A 69 -13.32 17.50 0.83
C LEU A 69 -14.61 17.82 0.06
N SER A 70 -15.64 18.33 0.75
CA SER A 70 -16.89 18.79 0.15
C SER A 70 -16.90 20.29 -0.11
N GLU A 71 -15.85 21.04 0.30
CA GLU A 71 -15.68 22.41 -0.14
C GLU A 71 -15.66 22.45 -1.68
N ASP A 72 -16.53 23.30 -2.23
CA ASP A 72 -16.50 23.71 -3.62
C ASP A 72 -15.07 24.12 -3.94
N MET A 73 -14.47 23.48 -4.95
CA MET A 73 -13.05 23.60 -5.24
C MET A 73 -12.73 25.05 -5.62
N GLY A 74 -12.56 25.96 -4.66
CA GLY A 74 -12.28 27.37 -4.92
C GLY A 74 -10.91 27.59 -5.59
N TRP A 75 -10.07 26.55 -5.56
CA TRP A 75 -8.83 26.45 -6.32
C TRP A 75 -9.02 25.89 -7.73
N GLN A 76 -10.18 25.30 -8.04
CA GLN A 76 -10.52 24.88 -9.39
C GLN A 76 -10.57 26.13 -10.24
N ALA A 77 -9.52 26.32 -11.03
CA ALA A 77 -9.54 27.34 -12.06
C ALA A 77 -10.83 27.14 -12.87
N ASP A 78 -11.60 28.21 -13.03
CA ASP A 78 -12.69 28.23 -14.00
C ASP A 78 -12.04 28.06 -15.38
N ILE A 79 -11.97 26.81 -15.81
CA ILE A 79 -11.50 26.42 -17.14
C ILE A 79 -12.56 26.71 -18.20
N GLY A 80 -13.68 27.35 -17.84
CA GLY A 80 -14.75 27.72 -18.74
C GLY A 80 -15.22 26.54 -19.59
N SER A 81 -15.41 26.78 -20.89
CA SER A 81 -15.76 25.76 -21.87
C SER A 81 -14.54 25.08 -22.51
N ILE A 82 -13.37 25.10 -21.88
CA ILE A 82 -12.19 24.40 -22.41
C ILE A 82 -12.52 22.91 -22.44
N GLN A 83 -12.71 22.39 -23.66
CA GLN A 83 -12.83 20.97 -23.89
C GLN A 83 -11.47 20.35 -23.60
N VAL A 84 -11.32 19.81 -22.39
CA VAL A 84 -10.21 18.92 -22.07
C VAL A 84 -10.57 17.57 -22.71
N GLY A 85 -9.75 17.11 -23.64
CA GLY A 85 -9.94 15.78 -24.22
C GLY A 85 -9.90 14.73 -23.12
N CYS A 86 -10.98 13.95 -22.98
CA CYS A 86 -10.95 12.74 -22.18
C CYS A 86 -10.25 11.66 -22.99
N ILE A 87 -9.39 10.88 -22.35
CA ILE A 87 -8.93 9.62 -22.94
C ILE A 87 -10.12 8.69 -23.13
N SER A 88 -10.10 7.92 -24.21
CA SER A 88 -11.11 6.90 -24.46
C SER A 88 -11.07 5.82 -23.37
N GLN A 89 -12.19 5.11 -23.21
CA GLN A 89 -12.28 3.98 -22.28
C GLN A 89 -11.15 2.97 -22.50
N GLN A 90 -10.81 2.71 -23.76
CA GLN A 90 -9.72 1.80 -24.13
C GLN A 90 -8.35 2.30 -23.68
N GLU A 91 -8.08 3.60 -23.83
CA GLU A 91 -6.83 4.21 -23.34
C GLU A 91 -6.74 4.17 -21.82
N ALA A 92 -7.86 4.39 -21.12
CA ALA A 92 -7.92 4.29 -19.65
C ALA A 92 -7.61 2.86 -19.19
N GLU A 93 -8.23 1.85 -19.81
CA GLU A 93 -7.96 0.42 -19.54
C GLU A 93 -6.50 0.04 -19.83
N SER A 94 -5.89 0.64 -20.85
CA SER A 94 -4.47 0.44 -21.15
C SER A 94 -3.55 0.97 -20.04
N LEU A 95 -3.93 2.02 -19.32
CA LEU A 95 -3.14 2.56 -18.21
C LEU A 95 -3.19 1.68 -16.95
N GLU A 96 -4.26 0.92 -16.78
CA GLU A 96 -4.43 -0.02 -15.66
C GLU A 96 -3.74 -1.38 -15.93
N THR A 97 -3.28 -1.60 -17.16
CA THR A 97 -2.57 -2.83 -17.52
C THR A 97 -1.22 -2.87 -16.78
N PRO A 98 -0.90 -3.92 -16.02
CA PRO A 98 0.38 -4.06 -15.35
C PRO A 98 1.53 -3.95 -16.35
N PHE A 99 2.59 -3.24 -15.97
CA PHE A 99 3.80 -3.18 -16.80
C PHE A 99 4.30 -4.61 -17.06
N ALA A 100 4.45 -4.96 -18.33
CA ALA A 100 5.19 -6.16 -18.69
C ALA A 100 6.67 -5.96 -18.34
N GLU A 101 7.28 -6.96 -17.70
CA GLU A 101 8.73 -7.00 -17.47
C GLU A 101 9.44 -7.05 -18.83
N MET A 102 9.71 -5.88 -19.40
CA MET A 102 10.47 -5.77 -20.64
C MET A 102 11.94 -5.98 -20.29
N ARG A 103 12.42 -7.21 -20.50
CA ARG A 103 13.85 -7.52 -20.44
C ARG A 103 14.53 -6.93 -21.66
N PHE A 104 15.26 -5.83 -21.47
CA PHE A 104 16.23 -5.37 -22.44
C PHE A 104 17.39 -6.36 -22.44
N THR A 105 17.39 -7.30 -23.37
CA THR A 105 18.61 -8.03 -23.67
C THR A 105 19.57 -7.07 -24.34
N ARG A 106 20.78 -6.94 -23.79
CA ARG A 106 21.85 -6.24 -24.46
C ARG A 106 22.13 -6.98 -25.76
N LEU A 107 22.30 -6.27 -26.88
CA LEU A 107 22.55 -6.88 -28.20
C LEU A 107 23.81 -7.77 -28.24
N ASP A 108 24.64 -7.70 -27.19
CA ASP A 108 25.86 -8.49 -27.00
C ASP A 108 25.65 -9.78 -26.17
N GLY A 109 24.43 -10.10 -25.74
CA GLY A 109 24.10 -11.44 -25.22
C GLY A 109 24.35 -11.72 -23.74
N ASP A 110 24.67 -10.71 -22.92
CA ASP A 110 24.83 -10.90 -21.47
C ASP A 110 23.60 -10.41 -20.69
N GLU A 111 22.97 -11.32 -19.94
CA GLU A 111 21.83 -11.07 -19.06
C GLU A 111 22.30 -10.43 -17.74
N TRP A 112 21.61 -9.39 -17.28
CA TRP A 112 21.91 -8.77 -15.99
C TRP A 112 21.60 -9.77 -14.87
N GLY A 113 22.63 -10.12 -14.08
CA GLY A 113 22.52 -11.01 -12.92
C GLY A 113 21.83 -10.38 -11.71
#